data_AF-A0A226NNJ0-F1
#
_entry.id   AF-A0A226NNJ0-F1
#
_cell.length_a   1.000
_cell.length_b   1.000
_cell.length_c   1.000
_cell.angle_alpha   90.00
_cell.angle_beta   90.00
_cell.angle_gamma   90.00
#
_symmetry.space_group_name_H-M   'P 1'
#
loop_
_entity.id
_entity.type
_entity.pdbx_description
1 polymer ?
#
loop_
_entity_poly.entity_id
_entity_poly.type
_entity_poly.pdbx_seq_one_letter_code
_entity_poly.pdbx_strand_id
1 'polypeptide(L)'
;MAAWGALLLLRERTARVQRRKWKLDLIAQLASRLSSEPIPLTVEVTILVNRGFVPKKKLKPETRLKGQIEGEIDLTGVVRLSEKRKPFVPENNIEKNRWHYRDLEAMAAVTGAEPILIDADFRSTVPGGPIGGQTRVTLRNEHMQYIVTW
;
A
#
# COMPACT_ATOMS: atom_id res chain seq x y z
N MET A 1 -18.86 21.19 43.80
CA MET A 1 -19.32 20.33 42.67
C MET A 1 -19.42 21.06 41.33
N ALA A 2 -19.79 22.34 41.25
CA ALA A 2 -19.97 23.06 39.97
C ALA A 2 -18.66 23.42 39.21
N ALA A 3 -17.57 23.72 39.91
CA ALA A 3 -16.31 24.16 39.28
C ALA A 3 -15.61 23.07 38.44
N TRP A 4 -15.75 21.80 38.85
CA TRP A 4 -15.15 20.66 38.14
C TRP A 4 -15.89 20.34 36.83
N GLY A 5 -17.21 20.52 36.78
CA GLY A 5 -18.01 20.30 35.56
C GLY A 5 -17.74 21.33 34.46
N ALA A 6 -17.52 22.60 34.82
CA ALA A 6 -17.19 23.66 33.87
C ALA A 6 -15.81 23.45 33.21
N LEU A 7 -14.82 22.99 33.98
CA LEU A 7 -13.46 22.74 33.49
C LEU A 7 -13.41 21.56 32.51
N LEU A 8 -14.20 20.50 32.77
CA LEU A 8 -14.33 19.35 31.88
C LEU A 8 -14.94 19.74 30.53
N LEU A 9 -16.03 20.52 30.55
CA LEU A 9 -16.70 21.01 29.33
C LEU A 9 -15.82 21.93 28.50
N LEU A 10 -14.98 22.76 29.12
CA LEU A 10 -13.99 23.60 28.43
C LEU A 10 -12.91 22.74 27.75
N ARG A 11 -12.40 21.70 28.43
CA ARG A 11 -11.42 20.76 27.88
C ARG A 11 -11.96 19.94 26.71
N GLU A 12 -13.21 19.52 26.77
CA GLU A 12 -13.86 18.81 25.66
C GLU A 12 -14.10 19.71 24.44
N ARG A 13 -14.47 20.99 24.67
CA ARG A 13 -14.63 21.98 23.60
C ARG A 13 -13.32 22.27 22.88
N THR A 14 -12.21 22.43 23.60
CA THR A 14 -10.89 22.66 22.98
C THR A 14 -10.40 21.42 22.24
N ALA A 15 -10.59 20.22 22.79
CA ALA A 15 -10.26 18.97 22.11
C ALA A 15 -11.04 18.78 20.80
N ARG A 16 -12.34 19.13 20.79
CA ARG A 16 -13.19 19.06 19.58
C ARG A 16 -12.72 20.04 18.50
N VAL A 17 -12.36 21.27 18.89
CA VAL A 17 -11.85 22.30 17.96
C VAL A 17 -10.49 21.89 17.41
N GLN A 18 -9.57 21.41 18.25
CA GLN A 18 -8.24 20.97 17.81
C GLN A 18 -8.32 19.76 16.86
N ARG A 19 -9.20 18.80 17.15
CA ARG A 19 -9.42 17.64 16.27
C ARG A 19 -10.03 18.05 14.93
N ARG A 20 -10.96 19.02 14.92
CA ARG A 20 -11.51 19.55 13.67
C ARG A 20 -10.43 20.25 12.85
N LYS A 21 -9.62 21.10 13.48
CA LYS A 21 -8.50 21.79 12.82
C LYS A 21 -7.54 20.79 12.19
N TRP A 22 -7.08 19.79 12.95
CA TRP A 22 -6.21 18.72 12.44
C TRP A 22 -6.81 17.97 11.24
N LYS A 23 -8.11 17.63 11.29
CA LYS A 23 -8.78 16.96 10.16
C LYS A 23 -8.81 17.84 8.91
N LEU A 24 -9.11 19.13 9.08
CA LEU A 24 -9.14 20.07 7.96
C LEU A 24 -7.74 20.27 7.36
N ASP A 25 -6.72 20.37 8.20
CA ASP A 25 -5.32 20.48 7.75
C ASP A 25 -4.89 19.22 6.99
N LEU A 26 -5.28 18.03 7.46
CA LEU A 26 -4.99 16.76 6.77
C LEU A 26 -5.72 16.68 5.41
N ILE A 27 -6.99 17.09 5.35
CA ILE A 27 -7.76 17.15 4.10
C ILE A 27 -7.10 18.11 3.12
N ALA A 28 -6.69 19.30 3.58
CA ALA A 28 -6.02 20.29 2.74
C ALA A 28 -4.68 19.77 2.20
N GLN A 29 -3.88 19.10 3.04
CA GLN A 29 -2.63 18.46 2.60
C GLN A 29 -2.87 17.36 1.56
N LEU A 30 -3.88 16.50 1.78
CA LEU A 30 -4.24 15.45 0.83
C LEU A 30 -4.72 16.04 -0.50
N ALA A 31 -5.60 17.05 -0.46
CA ALA A 31 -6.10 17.71 -1.66
C ALA A 31 -4.96 18.32 -2.47
N SER A 32 -4.02 19.01 -1.82
CA SER A 32 -2.84 19.60 -2.46
C SER A 32 -1.97 18.55 -3.15
N ARG A 33 -1.73 17.40 -2.52
CA ARG A 33 -0.96 16.29 -3.10
C ARG A 33 -1.66 15.58 -4.24
N LEU A 34 -3.00 15.50 -4.20
CA LEU A 34 -3.78 14.88 -5.28
C LEU A 34 -3.90 15.79 -6.50
N SER A 35 -3.79 17.10 -6.32
CA SER A 35 -3.83 18.09 -7.40
C SER A 35 -2.47 18.45 -8.00
N SER A 36 -1.36 18.00 -7.42
CA SER A 36 -0.03 18.29 -7.94
C SER A 36 0.23 17.52 -9.24
N GLU A 37 0.97 18.14 -10.16
CA GLU A 37 1.39 17.49 -11.40
C GLU A 37 2.23 16.24 -11.10
N PRO A 38 2.07 15.17 -11.91
CA PRO A 38 2.88 13.98 -11.76
C PRO A 38 4.35 14.31 -12.02
N ILE A 39 5.23 13.82 -11.15
CA ILE A 39 6.67 14.05 -11.28
C ILE A 39 7.20 13.13 -12.39
N PRO A 40 7.74 13.67 -13.50
CA PRO A 40 8.38 12.84 -14.50
C PRO A 40 9.65 12.21 -13.91
N LEU A 41 9.88 10.93 -14.23
CA LEU A 41 11.14 10.28 -13.89
C LEU A 41 12.26 10.89 -14.72
N THR A 42 13.35 11.28 -14.07
CA THR A 42 14.49 11.94 -14.71
C THR A 42 15.48 10.96 -15.35
N VAL A 43 15.32 9.67 -15.06
CA VAL A 43 16.17 8.57 -15.51
C VAL A 43 15.30 7.37 -15.88
N GLU A 44 15.77 6.61 -16.86
CA GLU A 44 15.17 5.32 -17.20
C GLU A 44 15.53 4.31 -16.11
N VAL A 45 14.53 3.81 -15.40
CA VAL A 45 14.72 2.95 -14.22
C VAL A 45 13.89 1.69 -14.38
N THR A 46 14.53 0.55 -14.17
CA THR A 46 13.85 -0.74 -14.05
C THR A 46 13.38 -0.92 -12.62
N ILE A 47 12.08 -1.16 -12.41
CA ILE A 47 11.48 -1.35 -11.09
C ILE A 47 10.77 -2.68 -10.97
N LEU A 48 10.47 -3.09 -9.74
CA LEU A 48 9.68 -4.28 -9.46
C LEU A 48 8.18 -3.96 -9.57
N VAL A 49 7.41 -4.86 -10.18
CA VAL A 49 5.94 -4.72 -10.28
C VAL A 49 5.25 -6.01 -9.83
N ASN A 50 4.42 -5.92 -8.79
CA ASN A 50 3.50 -6.97 -8.43
C ASN A 50 2.20 -6.82 -9.23
N ARG A 51 2.06 -7.64 -10.29
CA ARG A 51 0.84 -7.70 -11.11
C ARG A 51 -0.32 -8.45 -10.45
N GLY A 52 -0.10 -9.01 -9.27
CA GLY A 52 -1.11 -9.68 -8.47
C GLY A 52 -1.14 -11.20 -8.63
N PHE A 53 -2.28 -11.79 -8.27
CA PHE A 53 -2.38 -13.22 -8.04
C PHE A 53 -2.57 -14.02 -9.34
N VAL A 54 -1.84 -15.13 -9.47
CA VAL A 54 -2.02 -16.11 -10.55
C VAL A 54 -2.53 -17.43 -9.95
N PRO A 55 -3.69 -17.96 -10.40
CA PRO A 55 -4.18 -19.26 -9.94
C PRO A 55 -3.19 -20.38 -10.20
N LYS A 56 -3.13 -21.40 -9.31
CA LYS A 56 -2.18 -22.53 -9.43
C LYS A 56 -2.24 -23.25 -10.79
N LYS A 57 -3.45 -23.40 -11.35
CA LYS A 57 -3.66 -24.02 -12.68
C LYS A 57 -3.04 -23.22 -13.84
N LYS A 58 -2.71 -21.95 -13.61
CA LYS A 58 -2.19 -20.98 -14.58
C LYS A 58 -0.78 -20.48 -14.27
N LEU A 59 -0.05 -21.17 -13.39
CA LEU A 59 1.32 -20.76 -13.00
C LEU A 59 2.26 -20.67 -14.20
N LYS A 60 2.18 -21.64 -15.12
CA LYS A 60 3.00 -21.67 -16.33
C LYS A 60 2.57 -20.54 -17.28
N PRO A 61 3.49 -19.68 -17.76
CA PRO A 61 3.25 -18.67 -18.79
C PRO A 61 2.35 -19.11 -19.95
N GLU A 62 2.64 -20.30 -20.49
CA GLU A 62 1.93 -20.92 -21.62
C GLU A 62 0.42 -21.11 -21.35
N THR A 63 0.05 -21.33 -20.09
CA THR A 63 -1.36 -21.54 -19.68
C THR A 63 -2.13 -20.23 -19.46
N ARG A 64 -1.47 -19.07 -19.67
CA ARG A 64 -2.03 -17.73 -19.45
C ARG A 64 -1.58 -16.72 -20.52
N LEU A 65 -1.61 -17.13 -21.79
CA LEU A 65 -1.20 -16.30 -22.94
C LEU A 65 -1.85 -14.91 -22.95
N LYS A 66 -3.15 -14.82 -22.63
CA LYS A 66 -3.87 -13.52 -22.54
C LYS A 66 -3.25 -12.54 -21.54
N GLY A 67 -2.54 -13.03 -20.53
CA GLY A 67 -1.85 -12.20 -19.53
C GLY A 67 -0.40 -11.84 -19.90
N GLN A 68 0.15 -12.43 -20.96
CA GLN A 68 1.50 -12.18 -21.47
C GLN A 68 1.44 -11.14 -22.58
N ILE A 69 1.30 -9.89 -22.15
CA ILE A 69 1.25 -8.74 -23.06
C ILE A 69 2.70 -8.39 -23.41
N GLU A 70 3.00 -8.38 -24.70
CA GLU A 70 4.28 -7.93 -25.26
C GLU A 70 4.05 -6.51 -25.79
N GLY A 71 4.43 -5.49 -25.02
CA GLY A 71 4.23 -4.09 -25.37
C GLY A 71 4.12 -3.17 -24.15
N GLU A 72 3.99 -1.88 -24.43
CA GLU A 72 3.77 -0.87 -23.39
C GLU A 72 2.34 -0.97 -22.84
N ILE A 73 2.22 -0.87 -21.52
CA ILE A 73 0.94 -0.89 -20.82
C ILE A 73 0.90 0.23 -19.78
N ASP A 74 -0.25 0.87 -19.66
CA ASP A 74 -0.52 1.77 -18.55
C ASP A 74 -0.88 0.96 -17.31
N LEU A 75 -0.12 1.16 -16.23
CA LEU A 75 -0.32 0.48 -14.96
C LEU A 75 -0.48 1.50 -13.83
N THR A 76 -1.59 1.39 -13.11
CA THR A 76 -1.82 2.15 -11.89
C THR A 76 -1.59 1.25 -10.69
N GLY A 77 -0.88 1.74 -9.68
CA GLY A 77 -0.59 0.94 -8.50
C GLY A 77 -0.14 1.76 -7.30
N VAL A 78 0.06 1.07 -6.19
CA VAL A 78 0.51 1.67 -4.93
C VAL A 78 1.97 1.31 -4.72
N VAL A 79 2.80 2.32 -4.43
CA VAL A 79 4.20 2.10 -4.03
C VAL A 79 4.23 1.41 -2.67
N ARG A 80 4.99 0.33 -2.59
CA ARG A 80 5.12 -0.49 -1.39
C ARG A 80 6.55 -0.50 -0.90
N LEU A 81 6.73 -0.21 0.38
CA LEU A 81 8.04 -0.24 1.04
C LEU A 81 8.47 -1.65 1.41
N SER A 82 9.79 -1.85 1.51
CA SER A 82 10.40 -3.07 2.04
C SER A 82 9.86 -3.38 3.45
N GLU A 83 9.64 -4.65 3.73
CA GLU A 83 9.08 -5.13 4.99
C GLU A 83 10.17 -5.78 5.83
N LYS A 84 10.24 -5.40 7.11
CA LYS A 84 11.06 -6.15 8.06
C LYS A 84 10.44 -7.52 8.29
N ARG A 85 11.27 -8.57 8.21
CA ARG A 85 10.88 -9.94 8.54
C ARG A 85 10.30 -10.00 9.96
N LYS A 86 9.09 -10.55 10.08
CA LYS A 86 8.43 -10.76 11.38
C LYS A 86 8.92 -12.06 12.03
N PRO A 87 8.87 -12.18 13.38
CA PRO A 87 9.10 -13.45 14.05
C PRO A 87 8.20 -14.56 13.47
N PHE A 88 8.72 -15.78 13.39
CA PHE A 88 8.03 -16.97 12.86
C PHE A 88 7.67 -16.95 11.37
N VAL A 89 8.09 -15.94 10.60
CA VAL A 89 8.06 -16.00 9.13
C VAL A 89 9.35 -16.68 8.65
N PRO A 90 9.32 -17.69 7.76
CA PRO A 90 10.53 -18.28 7.20
C PRO A 90 11.39 -17.27 6.45
N GLU A 91 12.69 -17.57 6.30
CA GLU A 91 13.60 -16.82 5.42
C GLU A 91 13.20 -16.98 3.96
N ASN A 92 13.45 -15.96 3.14
CA ASN A 92 13.24 -16.02 1.69
C ASN A 92 14.18 -17.07 1.06
N ASN A 93 13.70 -17.78 0.04
CA ASN A 93 14.51 -18.71 -0.74
C ASN A 93 14.72 -18.14 -2.15
N ILE A 94 15.88 -17.52 -2.33
CA ILE A 94 16.26 -16.82 -3.56
C ILE A 94 16.39 -17.81 -4.72
N GLU A 95 17.08 -18.93 -4.52
CA GLU A 95 17.33 -19.94 -5.56
C GLU A 95 16.05 -20.52 -6.16
N LYS A 96 15.03 -20.75 -5.32
CA LYS A 96 13.72 -21.27 -5.75
C LYS A 96 12.71 -20.17 -6.08
N ASN A 97 13.15 -18.90 -6.07
CA ASN A 97 12.32 -17.72 -6.28
C ASN A 97 11.06 -17.72 -5.38
N ARG A 98 11.23 -18.02 -4.09
CA ARG A 98 10.16 -18.02 -3.09
C ARG A 98 10.36 -16.93 -2.07
N TRP A 99 9.40 -16.03 -1.99
CA TRP A 99 9.43 -14.86 -1.13
C TRP A 99 8.30 -14.94 -0.10
N HIS A 100 8.67 -15.04 1.18
CA HIS A 100 7.77 -15.10 2.33
C HIS A 100 7.44 -13.71 2.90
N TYR A 101 8.36 -12.76 2.74
CA TYR A 101 8.18 -11.35 3.07
C TYR A 101 8.85 -10.49 1.99
N ARG A 102 8.44 -9.22 1.90
CA ARG A 102 8.93 -8.30 0.87
C ARG A 102 10.28 -7.72 1.27
N ASP A 103 11.35 -8.32 0.77
CA ASP A 103 12.71 -7.79 0.86
C ASP A 103 13.09 -7.16 -0.49
N LEU A 104 12.94 -5.85 -0.60
CA LEU A 104 13.15 -5.16 -1.89
C LEU A 104 14.61 -5.17 -2.33
N GLU A 105 15.55 -5.11 -1.39
CA GLU A 105 16.98 -5.14 -1.70
C GLU A 105 17.38 -6.50 -2.27
N ALA A 106 16.93 -7.58 -1.63
CA ALA A 106 17.19 -8.92 -2.14
C ALA A 106 16.49 -9.19 -3.48
N MET A 107 15.26 -8.70 -3.68
CA MET A 107 14.53 -8.83 -4.95
C MET A 107 15.20 -8.02 -6.08
N ALA A 108 15.62 -6.79 -5.77
CA ALA A 108 16.36 -5.91 -6.67
C ALA A 108 17.66 -6.57 -7.14
N ALA A 109 18.45 -7.10 -6.20
CA ALA A 109 19.72 -7.78 -6.50
C ALA A 109 19.56 -8.97 -7.46
N VAL A 110 18.44 -9.71 -7.38
CA VAL A 110 18.16 -10.86 -8.26
C VAL A 110 17.72 -10.43 -9.66
N THR A 111 17.00 -9.31 -9.76
CA THR A 111 16.37 -8.86 -11.00
C THR A 111 17.15 -7.79 -11.76
N GLY A 112 18.12 -7.14 -11.10
CA GLY A 112 18.81 -5.94 -11.62
C GLY A 112 17.93 -4.68 -11.62
N ALA A 113 16.80 -4.72 -10.91
CA ALA A 113 15.90 -3.57 -10.75
C ALA A 113 16.31 -2.72 -9.55
N GLU A 114 15.81 -1.50 -9.46
CA GLU A 114 15.86 -0.70 -8.26
C GLU A 114 14.91 -1.26 -7.18
N PRO A 115 15.18 -1.03 -5.87
CA PRO A 115 14.37 -1.52 -4.75
C PRO A 115 13.06 -0.73 -4.58
N ILE A 116 12.36 -0.52 -5.69
CA ILE A 116 11.07 0.14 -5.79
C ILE A 116 10.06 -0.91 -6.26
N LEU A 117 9.01 -1.14 -5.47
CA LEU A 117 7.92 -2.04 -5.83
C LEU A 117 6.60 -1.30 -5.96
N ILE A 118 5.93 -1.51 -7.09
CA ILE A 118 4.54 -1.09 -7.30
C ILE A 118 3.62 -2.31 -7.22
N ASP A 119 2.56 -2.22 -6.41
CA ASP A 119 1.47 -3.19 -6.40
C ASP A 119 0.34 -2.71 -7.31
N ALA A 120 0.08 -3.46 -8.38
CA ALA A 120 -0.90 -3.10 -9.38
C ALA A 120 -2.31 -3.08 -8.79
N ASP A 121 -3.10 -2.08 -9.18
CA ASP A 121 -4.49 -1.95 -8.77
C ASP A 121 -5.38 -3.02 -9.42
N PHE A 122 -6.63 -3.08 -9.00
CA PHE A 122 -7.58 -4.05 -9.57
C PHE A 122 -7.90 -3.76 -11.05
N ARG A 123 -7.87 -2.49 -11.48
CA ARG A 123 -8.18 -2.09 -12.86
C ARG A 123 -7.13 -2.55 -13.85
N SER A 124 -5.89 -2.73 -13.39
CA SER A 124 -4.76 -3.30 -14.14
C SER A 124 -4.86 -4.83 -14.30
N THR A 125 -5.96 -5.46 -13.88
CA THR A 125 -6.21 -6.90 -14.04
C THR A 125 -6.45 -7.26 -15.49
N VAL A 126 -5.74 -8.28 -15.98
CA VAL A 126 -5.91 -8.80 -17.34
C VAL A 126 -6.78 -10.06 -17.30
N PRO A 127 -7.92 -10.12 -18.02
CA PRO A 127 -8.76 -11.32 -18.06
C PRO A 127 -7.99 -12.56 -18.51
N GLY A 128 -7.88 -13.54 -17.62
CA GLY A 128 -7.12 -14.77 -17.86
C GLY A 128 -5.63 -14.70 -17.51
N GLY A 129 -5.14 -13.52 -17.12
CA GLY A 129 -3.81 -13.27 -16.57
C GLY A 129 -3.80 -13.06 -15.05
N PRO A 130 -2.75 -12.41 -14.50
CA PRO A 130 -2.67 -12.01 -13.10
C PRO A 130 -3.82 -11.09 -12.66
N ILE A 131 -4.28 -11.26 -11.43
CA ILE A 131 -5.37 -10.51 -10.81
C ILE A 131 -4.79 -9.49 -9.83
N GLY A 132 -4.83 -8.21 -10.19
CA GLY A 132 -4.32 -7.10 -9.39
C GLY A 132 -5.18 -6.78 -8.17
N GLY A 133 -4.81 -5.73 -7.43
CA GLY A 133 -5.59 -5.23 -6.29
C GLY A 133 -5.57 -6.14 -5.05
N GLN A 134 -4.51 -6.91 -4.84
CA GLN A 134 -4.40 -7.81 -3.68
C GLN A 134 -4.03 -7.09 -2.37
N THR A 135 -3.64 -5.80 -2.45
CA THR A 135 -3.42 -4.98 -1.25
C THR A 135 -4.71 -4.83 -0.44
N ARG A 136 -4.75 -5.44 0.74
CA ARG A 136 -5.80 -5.22 1.74
C ARG A 136 -5.38 -4.08 2.67
N VAL A 137 -6.05 -2.93 2.56
CA VAL A 137 -5.92 -1.84 3.53
C VAL A 137 -6.87 -2.12 4.69
N THR A 138 -6.31 -2.36 5.88
CA THR A 138 -7.11 -2.51 7.10
C THR A 138 -6.84 -1.29 7.98
N LEU A 139 -7.87 -0.49 8.21
CA LEU A 139 -7.81 0.62 9.16
C LEU A 139 -8.43 0.14 10.47
N ARG A 140 -7.65 0.16 11.54
CA ARG A 140 -8.14 -0.23 12.87
C ARG A 140 -9.21 0.77 13.31
N ASN A 141 -10.42 0.28 13.55
CA ASN A 141 -11.52 1.08 14.08
C ASN A 141 -11.70 0.74 15.57
N GLU A 142 -11.22 1.63 16.44
CA GLU A 142 -11.35 1.47 17.91
C GLU A 142 -12.41 2.41 18.51
N HIS A 143 -13.38 2.87 17.71
CA HIS A 143 -14.34 3.89 18.15
C HIS A 143 -15.07 3.54 19.46
N MET A 144 -15.42 2.27 19.69
CA MET A 144 -16.08 1.82 20.91
C MET A 144 -15.16 1.86 22.14
N GLN A 145 -13.87 1.55 21.98
CA GLN A 145 -12.90 1.57 23.07
C GLN A 145 -12.58 2.99 23.53
N TYR A 146 -12.64 3.95 22.60
CA TYR A 146 -12.55 5.39 22.90
C TYR A 146 -13.74 5.93 23.69
N ILE A 147 -14.95 5.36 23.54
CA ILE A 147 -16.13 5.82 24.32
C ILE A 147 -16.02 5.38 25.78
N VAL A 148 -15.38 4.23 26.06
CA VAL A 148 -15.23 3.71 27.44
C VAL A 148 -14.10 4.42 28.21
N THR A 149 -13.09 4.91 27.50
CA THR A 149 -11.90 5.53 28.11
C THR A 149 -11.98 7.06 28.21
N TRP A 150 -13.07 7.68 27.73
CA TRP A 150 -13.31 9.12 27.79
C TRP A 150 -14.60 9.45 28.52
#